data_AF-A0A969QTF5-F1
#
_entry.id   AF-A0A969QTF5-F1
#
_cell.length_a   1.000
_cell.length_b   1.000
_cell.length_c   1.000
_cell.angle_alpha   90.00
_cell.angle_beta   90.00
_cell.angle_gamma   90.00
#
_symmetry.space_group_name_H-M   'P 1'
#
loop_
_entity.id
_entity.type
_entity.pdbx_description
1 polymer ?
#
loop_
_entity_poly.entity_id
_entity_poly.type
_entity_poly.pdbx_seq_one_letter_code
_entity_poly.pdbx_strand_id
1 'polypeptide(L)'
;MIEVKKLIANNKTVPVAMVELLVKEKNQDAIPVLDALWLQNQEAWETIYGNFGKEIEPAMLRLFPDTKGSQRHSAVRILGRVGGDNSLSALNAAEADANREQKIVIDQAKKSIEGRLGR
;
A
#
# COMPACT_ATOMS: atom_id res chain seq x y z
N MET A 1 -2.78 -19.39 -5.87
CA MET A 1 -2.25 -18.29 -6.70
C MET A 1 -2.71 -18.30 -8.17
N ILE A 2 -2.70 -19.43 -8.89
CA ILE A 2 -3.03 -19.49 -10.33
C ILE A 2 -4.42 -18.90 -10.65
N GLU A 3 -5.43 -19.19 -9.83
CA GLU A 3 -6.80 -18.74 -10.11
C GLU A 3 -6.96 -17.22 -10.00
N VAL A 4 -6.42 -16.58 -8.96
CA VAL A 4 -6.49 -15.12 -8.80
C VAL A 4 -5.77 -14.43 -9.97
N LYS A 5 -4.60 -14.93 -10.39
CA LYS A 5 -3.87 -14.40 -11.54
C LYS A 5 -4.69 -14.52 -12.84
N LYS A 6 -5.41 -15.63 -13.04
CA LYS A 6 -6.32 -15.80 -14.18
C LYS A 6 -7.49 -14.81 -14.15
N LEU A 7 -8.08 -14.55 -12.98
CA LEU A 7 -9.17 -13.59 -12.87
C LEU A 7 -8.70 -12.17 -13.23
N ILE A 8 -7.54 -11.75 -12.71
CA ILE A 8 -6.91 -10.46 -13.03
C ILE A 8 -6.63 -10.37 -14.55
N ALA A 9 -6.01 -11.39 -15.13
CA ALA A 9 -5.66 -11.40 -16.56
C ALA A 9 -6.89 -11.34 -17.49
N ASN A 10 -8.04 -11.86 -17.03
CA ASN A 10 -9.29 -11.83 -17.78
C ASN A 10 -10.18 -10.64 -17.39
N ASN A 11 -9.66 -9.66 -16.63
CA ASN A 11 -10.39 -8.49 -16.13
C ASN A 11 -11.70 -8.85 -15.41
N LYS A 12 -11.71 -9.99 -14.72
CA LYS A 12 -12.84 -10.47 -13.92
C LYS A 12 -12.69 -9.98 -12.48
N THR A 13 -13.82 -9.76 -11.82
CA THR A 13 -13.85 -9.45 -10.38
C THR A 13 -13.12 -10.52 -9.59
N VAL A 14 -12.16 -10.10 -8.76
CA VAL A 14 -11.48 -10.98 -7.81
C VAL A 14 -12.22 -10.93 -6.48
N PRO A 15 -12.79 -12.05 -6.00
CA PRO A 15 -13.39 -12.12 -4.67
C PRO A 15 -12.42 -11.72 -3.55
N VAL A 16 -12.86 -10.77 -2.73
CA VAL A 16 -12.11 -10.28 -1.55
C VAL A 16 -11.67 -11.42 -0.64
N ALA A 17 -12.56 -12.37 -0.35
CA ALA A 17 -12.28 -13.51 0.53
C ALA A 17 -11.09 -14.38 0.06
N MET A 18 -10.87 -14.51 -1.26
CA MET A 18 -9.71 -15.24 -1.77
C MET A 18 -8.41 -14.50 -1.46
N VAL A 19 -8.41 -13.17 -1.57
CA VAL A 19 -7.23 -12.35 -1.29
C VAL A 19 -6.98 -12.29 0.21
N GLU A 20 -8.02 -12.13 1.03
CA GLU A 20 -7.91 -12.16 2.49
C GLU A 20 -7.32 -13.48 3.00
N LEU A 21 -7.69 -14.61 2.40
CA LEU A 21 -7.08 -15.91 2.72
C LEU A 21 -5.56 -15.88 2.46
N LEU A 22 -5.14 -15.37 1.30
CA LEU A 22 -3.71 -15.25 0.95
C LEU A 22 -2.95 -14.33 1.92
N VAL A 23 -3.58 -13.22 2.32
CA VAL A 23 -3.03 -12.28 3.30
C VAL A 23 -2.90 -12.94 4.68
N LYS A 24 -3.91 -13.70 5.11
CA LYS A 24 -3.90 -14.43 6.38
C LYS A 24 -2.82 -15.50 6.43
N GLU A 25 -2.57 -16.17 5.30
CA GLU A 25 -1.50 -17.16 5.14
C GLU A 25 -0.10 -16.52 5.05
N LYS A 26 0.00 -15.18 5.00
CA LYS A 26 1.26 -14.43 4.82
C LYS A 26 2.08 -14.91 3.62
N ASN A 27 1.39 -15.38 2.58
CA ASN A 27 2.05 -15.87 1.37
C ASN A 27 2.66 -14.69 0.60
N GLN A 28 3.99 -14.61 0.52
CA GLN A 28 4.67 -13.50 -0.18
C GLN A 28 4.33 -13.43 -1.67
N ASP A 29 3.91 -14.53 -2.28
CA ASP A 29 3.41 -14.53 -3.67
C ASP A 29 2.12 -13.70 -3.83
N ALA A 30 1.44 -13.38 -2.72
CA ALA A 30 0.28 -12.49 -2.73
C ALA A 30 0.67 -11.03 -3.02
N ILE A 31 1.91 -10.61 -2.76
CA ILE A 31 2.33 -9.21 -2.91
C ILE A 31 2.15 -8.72 -4.37
N PRO A 32 2.63 -9.41 -5.42
CA PRO A 32 2.36 -9.01 -6.80
C PRO A 32 0.86 -8.99 -7.16
N VAL A 33 0.04 -9.82 -6.51
CA VAL A 33 -1.41 -9.82 -6.71
C VAL A 33 -2.04 -8.60 -6.04
N LEU A 34 -1.62 -8.26 -4.83
CA LEU A 34 -2.03 -7.06 -4.12
C LEU A 34 -1.64 -5.80 -4.90
N ASP A 35 -0.43 -5.76 -5.48
CA ASP A 35 0.04 -4.69 -6.39
C ASP A 35 -0.95 -4.48 -7.53
N ALA A 36 -1.26 -5.55 -8.27
CA ALA A 36 -2.14 -5.48 -9.43
C ALA A 36 -3.56 -5.04 -9.06
N LEU A 37 -4.12 -5.58 -7.98
CA LEU A 37 -5.47 -5.25 -7.52
C LEU A 37 -5.57 -3.81 -7.02
N TRP A 38 -4.59 -3.37 -6.23
CA TRP A 38 -4.55 -2.00 -5.73
C TRP A 38 -4.33 -0.98 -6.86
N LEU A 39 -3.51 -1.29 -7.87
CA LEU A 39 -3.35 -0.41 -9.04
C LEU A 39 -4.66 -0.24 -9.84
N GLN A 40 -5.53 -1.25 -9.86
CA GLN A 40 -6.85 -1.18 -10.51
C GLN A 40 -7.87 -0.38 -9.69
N ASN A 41 -7.93 -0.61 -8.37
CA ASN A 41 -8.88 0.07 -7.49
C ASN A 41 -8.29 0.22 -6.09
N GLN A 42 -7.75 1.40 -5.79
CA GLN A 42 -7.06 1.62 -4.51
C GLN A 42 -8.03 1.56 -3.34
N GLU A 43 -9.23 2.13 -3.50
CA GLU A 43 -10.26 2.18 -2.45
C GLU A 43 -10.69 0.79 -2.00
N ALA A 44 -10.88 -0.14 -2.95
CA ALA A 44 -11.31 -1.50 -2.65
C ALA A 44 -10.22 -2.33 -1.93
N TRP A 45 -8.93 -2.07 -2.23
CA TRP A 45 -7.85 -2.98 -1.86
C TRP A 45 -6.87 -2.40 -0.84
N GLU A 46 -6.89 -1.09 -0.56
CA GLU A 46 -5.97 -0.43 0.37
C GLU A 46 -5.91 -1.12 1.75
N THR A 47 -7.07 -1.42 2.32
CA THR A 47 -7.15 -2.05 3.64
C THR A 47 -6.51 -3.43 3.64
N ILE A 48 -6.84 -4.27 2.65
CA ILE A 48 -6.32 -5.64 2.54
C ILE A 48 -4.81 -5.62 2.29
N TYR A 49 -4.35 -4.70 1.44
CA TYR A 49 -2.94 -4.48 1.16
C TYR A 49 -2.18 -4.14 2.45
N GLY A 50 -2.66 -3.16 3.21
CA GLY A 50 -2.05 -2.77 4.49
C GLY A 50 -2.12 -3.86 5.57
N ASN A 51 -3.13 -4.73 5.54
CA ASN A 51 -3.28 -5.84 6.48
C ASN A 51 -2.24 -6.97 6.28
N PHE A 52 -1.57 -7.00 5.12
CA PHE A 52 -0.45 -7.92 4.90
C PHE A 52 0.74 -7.61 5.82
N GLY A 53 0.88 -6.38 6.31
CA GLY A 53 1.86 -6.01 7.32
C GLY A 53 3.16 -5.44 6.75
N LYS A 54 4.22 -5.42 7.57
CA LYS A 54 5.49 -4.73 7.27
C LYS A 54 6.16 -5.25 6.00
N GLU A 55 5.90 -6.51 5.65
CA GLU A 55 6.45 -7.20 4.49
C GLU A 55 6.08 -6.52 3.16
N ILE A 56 5.04 -5.68 3.13
CA ILE A 56 4.69 -4.95 1.90
C ILE A 56 5.51 -3.68 1.69
N GLU A 57 6.18 -3.16 2.73
CA GLU A 57 6.87 -1.87 2.67
C GLU A 57 7.79 -1.77 1.44
N PRO A 58 8.64 -2.77 1.12
CA PRO A 58 9.50 -2.70 -0.07
C PRO A 58 8.72 -2.60 -1.38
N ALA A 59 7.59 -3.29 -1.50
CA ALA A 59 6.76 -3.25 -2.71
C ALA A 59 6.07 -1.90 -2.88
N MET A 60 5.49 -1.36 -1.80
CA MET A 60 4.85 -0.05 -1.84
C MET A 60 5.88 1.07 -2.07
N LEU A 61 7.07 0.99 -1.48
CA LEU A 61 8.16 1.94 -1.74
C LEU A 61 8.62 1.91 -3.21
N ARG A 62 8.63 0.75 -3.84
CA ARG A 62 8.93 0.62 -5.28
C ARG A 62 7.87 1.30 -6.15
N LEU A 63 6.59 1.13 -5.81
CA LEU A 63 5.47 1.74 -6.56
C LEU A 63 5.31 3.23 -6.27
N PHE A 64 5.67 3.68 -5.07
CA PHE A 64 5.38 5.01 -4.56
C PHE A 64 5.79 6.14 -5.52
N PRO A 65 7.00 6.20 -6.11
CA PRO A 65 7.42 7.30 -6.98
C PRO A 65 6.43 7.61 -8.10
N ASP A 66 5.80 6.58 -8.68
CA ASP A 66 4.92 6.71 -9.84
C ASP A 66 3.46 7.06 -9.48
N THR A 67 3.11 7.06 -8.20
CA THR A 67 1.72 7.29 -7.75
C THR A 67 1.27 8.74 -7.93
N LYS A 68 0.00 8.99 -8.28
CA LYS A 68 -0.55 10.35 -8.42
C LYS A 68 -1.98 10.41 -7.88
N GLY A 69 -2.45 11.61 -7.53
CA GLY A 69 -3.82 11.83 -7.08
C GLY A 69 -4.26 10.86 -5.96
N SER A 70 -5.36 10.14 -6.18
CA SER A 70 -5.89 9.14 -5.23
C SER A 70 -4.91 8.01 -4.92
N GLN A 71 -4.12 7.54 -5.90
CA GLN A 71 -3.08 6.53 -5.69
C GLN A 71 -2.03 7.02 -4.71
N ARG A 72 -1.62 8.29 -4.82
CA ARG A 72 -0.65 8.90 -3.89
C ARG A 72 -1.20 8.90 -2.47
N HIS A 73 -2.45 9.34 -2.27
CA HIS A 73 -3.08 9.36 -0.95
C HIS A 73 -3.20 7.95 -0.35
N SER A 74 -3.58 6.97 -1.15
CA SER A 74 -3.67 5.58 -0.72
C SER A 74 -2.31 5.00 -0.34
N ALA A 75 -1.29 5.21 -1.17
CA ALA A 75 0.06 4.75 -0.91
C ALA A 75 0.64 5.37 0.37
N VAL A 76 0.41 6.67 0.62
CA VAL A 76 0.82 7.34 1.87
C VAL A 76 0.14 6.68 3.08
N ARG A 77 -1.17 6.37 3.01
CA ARG A 77 -1.87 5.69 4.11
C ARG A 77 -1.34 4.28 4.36
N ILE A 78 -1.03 3.54 3.30
CA ILE A 78 -0.43 2.20 3.39
C ILE A 78 0.95 2.29 4.06
N LEU A 79 1.85 3.16 3.58
CA LEU A 79 3.17 3.39 4.19
C LEU A 79 3.03 3.86 5.64
N GLY A 80 2.07 4.74 5.93
CA GLY A 80 1.74 5.17 7.28
C GLY A 80 1.28 4.05 8.21
N ARG A 81 0.71 2.95 7.67
CA ARG A 81 0.25 1.78 8.44
C ARG A 81 1.35 0.76 8.68
N VAL A 82 2.18 0.49 7.67
CA VAL A 82 3.11 -0.65 7.67
C VAL A 82 4.58 -0.28 7.65
N GLY A 83 4.89 0.97 7.31
CA GLY A 83 6.24 1.46 7.05
C GLY A 83 7.06 1.73 8.30
N GLY A 84 8.37 1.84 8.08
CA GLY A 84 9.41 2.23 9.04
C GLY A 84 10.28 3.38 8.51
N ASP A 85 11.58 3.35 8.81
CA ASP A 85 12.51 4.45 8.48
C ASP A 85 12.63 4.72 6.97
N ASN A 86 12.56 3.68 6.15
CA ASN A 86 12.59 3.84 4.69
C ASN A 86 11.33 4.57 4.18
N SER A 87 10.16 4.22 4.73
CA SER A 87 8.92 4.96 4.47
C SER A 87 8.99 6.40 4.90
N LEU A 88 9.58 6.71 6.05
CA LEU A 88 9.75 8.10 6.48
C LEU A 88 10.66 8.90 5.56
N SER A 89 11.75 8.30 5.08
CA SER A 89 12.64 8.94 4.11
C SER A 89 11.89 9.26 2.81
N ALA A 90 11.08 8.32 2.29
CA ALA A 90 10.28 8.54 1.08
C ALA A 90 9.17 9.58 1.29
N LEU A 91 8.51 9.57 2.46
CA LEU A 91 7.46 10.54 2.80
C LEU A 91 8.02 11.97 2.95
N ASN A 92 9.19 12.12 3.57
CA ASN A 92 9.88 13.42 3.66
C ASN A 92 10.23 13.97 2.27
N ALA A 93 10.71 13.11 1.36
CA ALA A 93 10.98 13.52 -0.02
C ALA A 93 9.69 13.95 -0.75
N ALA A 94 8.59 13.22 -0.57
CA ALA A 94 7.31 13.55 -1.19
C ALA A 94 6.65 14.82 -0.63
N GLU A 95 6.96 15.21 0.60
CA GLU A 95 6.40 16.40 1.24
C GLU A 95 6.86 17.71 0.58
N ALA A 96 8.05 17.73 -0.03
CA ALA A 96 8.64 18.92 -0.63
C ALA A 96 7.75 19.53 -1.73
N ASP A 97 7.17 18.66 -2.57
CA ASP A 97 6.31 19.04 -3.71
C ASP A 97 4.81 18.87 -3.41
N ALA A 98 4.45 18.54 -2.16
CA ALA A 98 3.08 18.23 -1.78
C ALA A 98 2.21 19.50 -1.65
N ASN A 99 0.97 19.40 -2.12
CA ASN A 99 -0.06 20.40 -1.83
C ASN A 99 -0.54 20.30 -0.35
N ARG A 100 -1.37 21.27 0.08
CA ARG A 100 -1.83 21.33 1.48
C ARG A 100 -2.55 20.06 1.95
N GLU A 101 -3.37 19.46 1.10
CA GLU A 101 -4.10 18.23 1.42
C GLU A 101 -3.13 17.04 1.55
N GLN A 102 -2.22 16.89 0.59
CA GLN A 102 -1.19 15.85 0.59
C GLN A 102 -0.29 15.93 1.83
N LYS A 103 0.10 17.14 2.25
CA LYS A 103 0.90 17.36 3.46
C LYS A 103 0.21 16.84 4.71
N ILE A 104 -1.10 17.08 4.87
CA ILE A 104 -1.86 16.57 6.02
C ILE A 104 -1.79 15.03 6.10
N VAL A 105 -1.98 14.37 4.96
CA VAL A 105 -1.96 12.89 4.90
C VAL A 105 -0.54 12.36 5.14
N ILE A 106 0.48 13.02 4.57
CA ILE A 106 1.90 12.68 4.79
C ILE A 106 2.29 12.83 6.26
N ASP A 107 1.93 13.94 6.90
CA ASP A 107 2.22 14.19 8.31
C ASP A 107 1.56 13.16 9.21
N GLN A 108 0.32 12.79 8.92
CA GLN A 108 -0.37 11.74 9.68
C GLN A 108 0.32 10.39 9.53
N ALA A 109 0.74 10.04 8.31
CA ALA A 109 1.49 8.81 8.06
C ALA A 109 2.83 8.81 8.81
N LYS A 110 3.58 9.93 8.76
CA LYS A 110 4.85 10.10 9.47
C LYS A 110 4.69 9.88 10.98
N LYS A 111 3.72 10.57 11.59
CA LYS A 111 3.37 10.40 13.02
C LYS A 111 3.02 8.97 13.38
N SER A 112 2.25 8.28 12.53
CA SER A 112 1.92 6.86 12.76
C SER A 112 3.13 5.95 12.71
N ILE A 113 4.11 6.22 11.83
CA ILE A 113 5.36 5.47 11.78
C ILE A 113 6.21 5.78 13.01
N GLU A 114 6.43 7.05 13.33
CA GLU A 114 7.23 7.50 14.47
C GLU A 114 6.70 6.96 15.80
N GLY A 115 5.39 7.03 16.01
CA GLY A 115 4.75 6.47 17.21
C GLY A 115 4.94 4.95 17.34
N ARG A 116 5.02 4.21 16.24
CA ARG A 116 5.34 2.76 16.28
C ARG A 116 6.83 2.49 16.50
N LEU A 117 7.70 3.42 16.10
CA LEU A 117 9.15 3.34 16.33
C LEU A 117 9.55 3.86 17.72
N GLY A 118 8.64 4.52 18.44
CA GLY A 118 8.87 5.05 19.78
C GLY A 118 9.68 6.35 19.80
N ARG A 119 9.52 7.21 18.79
CA ARG A 119 10.16 8.52 18.69
C ARG A 119 9.15 9.65 18.48
#